data_AF-A0A8T5FSF1-F1
#
_entry.id   AF-A0A8T5FSF1-F1
#
_cell.length_a   1.000
_cell.length_b   1.000
_cell.length_c   1.000
_cell.angle_alpha   90.00
_cell.angle_beta   90.00
_cell.angle_gamma   90.00
#
_symmetry.space_group_name_H-M   'P 1'
#
loop_
_entity.id
_entity.type
_entity.pdbx_description
1 polymer ?
#
loop_
_entity_poly.entity_id
_entity_poly.type
_entity_poly.pdbx_seq_one_letter_code
_entity_poly.pdbx_strand_id
1 'polypeptide(L)'
;MATILEASGLGSMVSMIMVFLFVFVVVFALLKKIKFFGSDGFDAIIAFVFAVFTLMVPETHVVIGNFLPWFFLFLLLALMIIMFFMFLGVKGETIAGLTKEPFMQVIGIGGILMLFFISMTQAFGPFLMVDPTAIGFWATTKRLIFSRHFLGMIVLFFIGAYTISFLAESK
;
A
#
# COMPACT_ATOMS: atom_id res chain seq x y z
N MET A 1 22.46 3.32 1.22
CA MET A 1 23.51 4.35 1.29
C MET A 1 22.90 5.51 2.04
N ALA A 2 23.46 5.90 3.18
CA ALA A 2 22.84 6.92 4.02
C ALA A 2 22.76 8.23 3.23
N THR A 3 21.55 8.73 3.02
CA THR A 3 21.38 10.06 2.41
C THR A 3 21.93 11.11 3.38
N ILE A 4 22.38 12.26 2.89
CA ILE A 4 22.93 13.36 3.71
C ILE A 4 21.93 13.80 4.82
N LEU A 5 20.63 13.57 4.59
CA LEU A 5 19.57 13.73 5.59
C LEU A 5 19.61 12.70 6.73
N GLU A 6 19.93 11.43 6.46
CA GLU A 6 20.02 10.38 7.49
C GLU A 6 21.26 10.57 8.37
N ALA A 7 22.37 11.03 7.79
CA ALA A 7 23.61 11.31 8.52
C ALA A 7 23.50 12.50 9.49
N SER A 8 22.53 13.41 9.29
CA SER A 8 22.33 14.60 10.11
C SER A 8 21.30 14.41 11.24
N GLY A 9 20.74 13.21 11.41
CA GLY A 9 19.69 12.93 12.41
C GLY A 9 18.32 13.53 12.09
N LEU A 10 18.23 14.42 11.08
CA LEU A 10 16.99 15.00 10.55
C LEU A 10 16.18 13.99 9.73
N GLY A 11 16.84 12.98 9.14
CA GLY A 11 16.20 11.98 8.28
C GLY A 11 15.09 11.19 8.99
N SER A 12 15.23 10.90 10.28
CA SER A 12 14.22 10.17 11.05
C SER A 12 12.95 11.02 11.29
N MET A 13 13.12 12.30 11.64
CA MET A 13 12.00 13.23 11.85
C MET A 13 11.27 13.53 10.54
N VAL A 14 12.02 13.76 9.46
CA VAL A 14 11.44 14.01 8.13
C VAL A 14 10.69 12.78 7.64
N SER A 15 11.25 11.58 7.82
CA SER A 15 10.57 10.32 7.48
C SER A 15 9.24 10.19 8.23
N MET A 16 9.23 10.42 9.55
CA MET A 16 8.02 10.34 10.36
C MET A 16 6.92 11.31 9.90
N ILE A 17 7.29 12.56 9.64
CA ILE A 17 6.35 13.59 9.14
C ILE A 17 5.83 13.22 7.74
N MET A 18 6.67 12.64 6.90
CA MET A 18 6.29 12.29 5.53
C MET A 18 5.36 11.06 5.49
N VAL A 19 5.59 10.08 6.37
CA VAL A 19 4.68 8.97 6.62
C VAL A 19 3.31 9.48 7.06
N PHE A 20 3.29 10.40 8.03
CA PHE A 20 2.06 11.04 8.49
C PHE A 20 1.31 11.75 7.35
N LEU A 21 2.00 12.63 6.62
CA LEU A 21 1.41 13.38 5.50
C LEU A 21 0.86 12.45 4.42
N PHE A 22 1.61 11.39 4.10
CA PHE A 22 1.19 10.43 3.09
C PHE A 22 -0.12 9.73 3.49
N VAL A 23 -0.19 9.19 4.71
CA VAL A 23 -1.41 8.53 5.21
C VAL A 23 -2.57 9.51 5.27
N PHE A 24 -2.33 10.71 5.80
CA PHE A 24 -3.34 11.76 5.89
C PHE A 24 -3.94 12.08 4.53
N VAL A 25 -3.10 12.38 3.53
CA VAL A 25 -3.55 12.75 2.17
C VAL A 25 -4.29 11.59 1.51
N VAL A 26 -3.80 10.35 1.64
CA VAL A 26 -4.44 9.18 1.03
C VAL A 26 -5.80 8.90 1.66
N VAL A 27 -5.88 8.85 2.99
CA VAL A 27 -7.15 8.60 3.70
C VAL A 27 -8.14 9.73 3.44
N PHE A 28 -7.68 10.97 3.47
CA PHE A 28 -8.52 12.13 3.15
C PHE A 28 -9.04 12.08 1.71
N ALA A 29 -8.19 11.77 0.74
CA ALA A 29 -8.60 11.65 -0.65
C ALA A 29 -9.60 10.51 -0.88
N LEU A 30 -9.43 9.38 -0.18
CA LEU A 30 -10.37 8.26 -0.22
C LEU A 30 -11.73 8.65 0.38
N LEU A 31 -11.75 9.26 1.56
CA LEU A 31 -12.99 9.73 2.21
C LEU A 31 -13.72 10.75 1.33
N LYS A 32 -12.98 11.71 0.75
CA LYS A 32 -13.53 12.71 -0.17
C LYS A 32 -14.13 12.10 -1.43
N LYS A 33 -13.52 11.03 -1.97
CA LYS A 33 -14.04 10.31 -3.14
C LYS A 33 -15.31 9.54 -2.82
N ILE A 34 -15.36 8.90 -1.65
CA ILE A 34 -16.52 8.13 -1.19
C ILE A 34 -17.65 9.07 -0.71
N LYS A 35 -17.31 10.31 -0.33
CA LYS A 35 -18.22 11.31 0.26
C LYS A 35 -18.99 10.77 1.46
N PHE A 36 -18.32 9.96 2.28
CA PHE A 36 -18.99 9.18 3.33
C PHE A 36 -19.71 10.06 4.36
N PHE A 37 -19.11 11.19 4.76
CA PHE A 37 -19.67 12.09 5.77
C PHE A 37 -20.24 13.39 5.20
N GLY A 38 -20.16 13.61 3.89
CA GLY A 38 -20.74 14.78 3.20
C GLY A 38 -20.14 16.14 3.57
N SER A 39 -19.17 16.21 4.48
CA SER A 39 -18.50 17.42 4.93
C SER A 39 -16.99 17.26 4.86
N ASP A 40 -16.34 18.11 4.07
CA ASP A 40 -14.87 18.13 3.91
C ASP A 40 -14.12 18.30 5.24
N GLY A 41 -14.72 19.02 6.20
CA GLY A 41 -14.12 19.24 7.52
C GLY A 41 -14.09 17.97 8.38
N PHE A 42 -15.16 17.19 8.36
CA PHE A 42 -15.22 15.92 9.08
C PHE A 42 -14.28 14.87 8.46
N ASP A 43 -14.22 14.81 7.13
CA ASP A 43 -13.31 13.91 6.43
C ASP A 43 -11.84 14.20 6.78
N ALA A 44 -11.47 15.48 6.91
CA ALA A 44 -10.13 15.89 7.33
C ALA A 44 -9.80 15.49 8.78
N ILE A 45 -10.75 15.68 9.71
CA ILE A 45 -10.56 15.29 11.11
C ILE A 45 -10.36 13.78 11.23
N ILE A 46 -11.16 12.99 10.53
CA ILE A 46 -11.05 11.53 10.55
C ILE A 46 -9.71 11.09 9.94
N ALA A 47 -9.34 11.63 8.77
CA ALA A 47 -8.05 11.34 8.16
C ALA A 47 -6.87 11.70 9.08
N PHE A 48 -6.98 12.81 9.82
CA PHE A 48 -5.98 13.22 10.81
C PHE A 48 -5.86 12.19 11.94
N VAL A 49 -6.98 11.75 12.51
CA VAL A 49 -7.00 10.73 13.58
C VAL A 49 -6.37 9.43 13.09
N PHE A 50 -6.71 8.97 11.88
CA PHE A 50 -6.11 7.79 11.27
C PHE A 50 -4.59 7.94 11.05
N ALA A 51 -4.15 9.09 10.58
CA ALA A 51 -2.73 9.36 10.36
C ALA A 51 -1.94 9.35 11.69
N VAL A 52 -2.50 9.91 12.77
CA VAL A 52 -1.90 9.86 14.11
C VAL A 52 -1.85 8.43 14.66
N PHE A 53 -2.94 7.65 14.53
CA PHE A 53 -2.91 6.24 14.94
C PHE A 53 -1.84 5.44 14.20
N THR A 54 -1.66 5.75 12.92
CA THR A 54 -0.68 5.09 12.07
C THR A 54 0.76 5.38 12.53
N LEU A 55 1.03 6.58 13.06
CA LEU A 55 2.33 6.91 13.64
C LEU A 55 2.68 6.08 14.87
N MET A 56 1.68 5.63 15.63
CA MET A 56 1.88 4.77 16.81
C MET A 56 2.24 3.33 16.44
N VAL A 57 2.06 2.93 15.18
CA VAL A 57 2.36 1.58 14.71
C VAL A 57 3.76 1.56 14.06
N PRO A 58 4.77 0.97 14.70
CA PRO A 58 6.16 1.00 14.21
C PRO A 58 6.33 0.31 12.84
N GLU A 59 5.56 -0.74 12.58
CA GLU A 59 5.54 -1.47 11.29
C GLU A 59 5.19 -0.54 10.11
N THR A 60 4.35 0.47 10.34
CA THR A 60 3.89 1.34 9.24
C THR A 60 4.99 2.27 8.73
N HIS A 61 5.95 2.65 9.58
CA HIS A 61 7.12 3.42 9.14
C HIS A 61 7.97 2.65 8.13
N VAL A 62 8.09 1.33 8.30
CA VAL A 62 8.84 0.47 7.37
C VAL A 62 8.10 0.35 6.04
N VAL A 63 6.79 0.10 6.08
CA VAL A 63 5.97 -0.06 4.88
C VAL A 63 5.95 1.23 4.06
N ILE A 64 5.65 2.37 4.70
CA ILE A 64 5.48 3.65 4.01
C ILE A 64 6.83 4.27 3.65
N GLY A 65 7.84 4.10 4.50
CA GLY A 65 9.22 4.48 4.19
C GLY A 65 9.74 3.81 2.92
N ASN A 66 9.39 2.54 2.70
CA ASN A 66 9.73 1.82 1.47
C ASN A 66 8.87 2.26 0.27
N PHE A 67 7.64 2.71 0.50
CA PHE A 67 6.73 3.15 -0.57
C PHE A 67 7.04 4.57 -1.08
N LEU A 68 7.52 5.45 -0.20
CA LEU A 68 7.78 6.87 -0.47
C LEU A 68 8.71 7.11 -1.68
N PRO A 69 9.89 6.45 -1.82
CA PRO A 69 10.77 6.66 -2.97
C PRO A 69 10.09 6.34 -4.30
N TRP A 70 9.34 5.25 -4.35
CA TRP A 70 8.59 4.87 -5.55
C TRP A 70 7.50 5.88 -5.85
N PHE A 71 6.72 6.29 -4.85
CA PHE A 71 5.70 7.31 -5.02
C PHE A 71 6.27 8.62 -5.58
N PHE A 72 7.39 9.11 -5.04
CA PHE A 72 8.08 10.29 -5.58
C PHE A 72 8.54 10.09 -7.02
N LEU A 73 9.11 8.93 -7.34
CA LEU A 73 9.54 8.60 -8.71
C LEU A 73 8.36 8.61 -9.69
N PHE A 74 7.23 7.99 -9.32
CA PHE A 74 6.01 8.00 -10.14
C PHE A 74 5.41 9.40 -10.27
N LEU A 75 5.40 10.17 -9.19
CA LEU A 75 4.91 11.55 -9.21
C LEU A 75 5.78 12.44 -10.11
N LEU A 76 7.11 12.32 -10.02
CA LEU A 76 8.05 13.01 -10.89
C LEU A 76 7.85 12.61 -12.36
N LEU A 77 7.74 11.31 -12.63
CA LEU A 77 7.49 10.78 -13.96
C LEU A 77 6.17 11.30 -14.55
N ALA A 78 5.09 11.24 -13.77
CA ALA A 78 3.78 11.75 -14.17
C ALA A 78 3.84 13.25 -14.47
N LEU A 79 4.53 14.02 -13.64
CA LEU A 79 4.73 15.46 -13.84
C LEU A 79 5.56 15.74 -15.11
N MET A 80 6.64 14.98 -15.35
CA MET A 80 7.42 15.05 -16.59
C MET A 80 6.59 14.76 -17.83
N ILE A 81 5.75 13.71 -17.79
CA ILE A 81 4.87 13.35 -18.90
C ILE A 81 3.87 14.48 -19.17
N ILE A 82 3.25 15.04 -18.13
CA ILE A 82 2.32 16.18 -18.26
C ILE A 82 3.05 17.39 -18.87
N MET A 83 4.24 17.73 -18.37
CA MET A 83 5.04 18.83 -18.90
C MET A 83 5.43 18.60 -20.37
N PHE A 84 5.79 17.37 -20.74
CA PHE A 84 6.12 17.02 -22.12
C PHE A 84 4.92 17.20 -23.05
N PHE A 85 3.72 16.75 -22.65
CA PHE A 85 2.50 16.98 -23.43
C PHE A 85 2.14 18.46 -23.53
N MET A 86 2.31 19.23 -22.45
CA MET A 86 2.12 20.69 -22.49
C MET A 86 3.12 21.37 -23.44
N PHE A 87 4.37 20.89 -23.48
CA PHE A 87 5.40 21.40 -24.40
C PHE A 87 5.06 21.12 -25.88
N LEU A 88 4.42 19.98 -26.16
CA LEU A 88 3.87 19.65 -27.48
C LEU A 88 2.60 20.43 -27.84
N GLY A 89 2.18 21.38 -27.01
CA GLY A 89 1.01 22.23 -27.25
C GLY A 89 -0.33 21.57 -26.89
N VAL A 90 -0.32 20.43 -26.20
CA VAL A 90 -1.54 19.78 -25.73
C VAL A 90 -2.13 20.59 -24.58
N LYS A 91 -3.37 21.06 -24.75
CA LYS A 91 -4.10 21.78 -23.70
C LYS A 91 -4.45 20.83 -22.56
N GLY A 92 -4.41 21.34 -21.32
CA GLY A 92 -4.70 20.56 -20.10
C GLY A 92 -6.08 19.89 -20.12
N GLU A 93 -7.04 20.45 -20.85
CA GLU A 93 -8.37 19.86 -21.07
C GLU A 93 -8.32 18.51 -21.79
N THR A 94 -7.42 18.34 -22.76
CA THR A 94 -7.23 17.09 -23.50
C THR A 94 -6.56 16.02 -22.62
N ILE A 95 -5.65 16.43 -21.73
CA ILE A 95 -4.99 15.54 -20.74
C ILE A 95 -6.01 15.03 -19.72
N ALA A 96 -6.93 15.90 -19.28
CA ALA A 96 -8.04 15.52 -18.40
C ALA A 96 -9.06 14.59 -19.10
N GLY A 97 -9.17 14.67 -20.43
CA GLY A 97 -9.95 13.73 -21.25
C GLY A 97 -9.32 12.33 -21.31
N LEU A 98 -7.99 12.26 -21.49
CA LEU A 98 -7.22 11.02 -21.55
C LEU A 98 -7.25 10.20 -20.25
N THR A 99 -7.44 10.86 -19.09
CA THR A 99 -7.58 10.16 -17.80
C THR A 99 -8.95 9.50 -17.60
N LYS A 100 -9.91 9.78 -18.50
CA LYS A 100 -11.24 9.15 -18.50
C LYS A 100 -11.31 7.90 -19.37
N GLU A 101 -10.27 7.62 -20.16
CA GLU A 101 -10.17 6.40 -20.96
C GLU A 101 -10.04 5.17 -20.03
N PRO A 102 -10.93 4.17 -20.15
CA PRO A 102 -10.93 3.01 -19.27
C PRO A 102 -9.62 2.20 -19.36
N PHE A 103 -9.00 2.14 -20.54
CA PHE A 103 -7.72 1.46 -20.72
C PHE A 103 -6.58 2.12 -19.91
N MET A 104 -6.53 3.46 -19.90
CA MET A 104 -5.51 4.21 -19.16
C MET A 104 -5.72 4.08 -17.64
N GLN A 105 -6.97 4.02 -17.19
CA GLN A 105 -7.31 3.77 -15.78
C GLN A 105 -6.92 2.37 -15.34
N VAL A 106 -7.15 1.35 -16.16
CA VAL A 106 -6.77 -0.04 -15.86
C VAL A 106 -5.25 -0.17 -15.76
N ILE A 107 -4.48 0.45 -16.66
CA ILE A 107 -3.02 0.45 -16.58
C ILE A 107 -2.53 1.21 -15.35
N GLY A 108 -3.10 2.39 -15.06
CA GLY A 108 -2.73 3.19 -13.89
C GLY A 108 -3.01 2.47 -12.57
N ILE A 109 -4.23 1.94 -12.42
CA ILE A 109 -4.64 1.18 -11.23
C ILE A 109 -3.84 -0.13 -11.13
N GLY A 110 -3.65 -0.84 -12.25
CA GLY A 110 -2.88 -2.08 -12.30
C GLY A 110 -1.41 -1.86 -11.91
N GLY A 111 -0.80 -0.77 -12.38
CA GLY A 111 0.56 -0.38 -12.00
C GLY A 111 0.67 -0.04 -10.51
N ILE A 112 -0.27 0.76 -9.98
CA ILE A 112 -0.31 1.10 -8.55
C ILE A 112 -0.51 -0.17 -7.69
N LEU A 113 -1.40 -1.08 -8.09
CA LEU A 113 -1.62 -2.35 -7.40
C LEU A 113 -0.38 -3.24 -7.44
N MET A 114 0.28 -3.36 -8.59
CA MET A 114 1.51 -4.14 -8.72
C MET A 114 2.61 -3.60 -7.81
N LEU A 115 2.81 -2.28 -7.79
CA LEU A 115 3.76 -1.63 -6.88
C LEU A 115 3.40 -1.85 -5.42
N PHE A 116 2.11 -1.74 -5.10
CA PHE A 116 1.61 -2.04 -3.76
C PHE A 116 1.97 -3.47 -3.34
N PHE A 117 1.78 -4.47 -4.20
CA PHE A 117 2.16 -5.85 -3.92
C PHE A 117 3.68 -6.04 -3.78
N ILE A 118 4.49 -5.36 -4.59
CA ILE A 118 5.96 -5.39 -4.47
C ILE A 118 6.40 -4.79 -3.13
N SER A 119 5.88 -3.61 -2.78
CA SER A 119 6.19 -2.94 -1.52
C SER A 119 5.66 -3.72 -0.31
N MET A 120 4.49 -4.35 -0.43
CA MET A 120 3.94 -5.23 0.60
C MET A 120 4.84 -6.46 0.78
N THR A 121 5.33 -7.06 -0.30
CA THR A 121 6.27 -8.19 -0.25
C THR A 121 7.62 -7.78 0.34
N GLN A 122 8.09 -6.55 0.12
CA GLN A 122 9.32 -6.05 0.74
C GLN A 122 9.14 -5.69 2.21
N ALA A 123 8.01 -5.09 2.59
CA ALA A 123 7.74 -4.70 3.96
C ALA A 123 7.42 -5.90 4.85
N PHE A 124 6.60 -6.83 4.36
CA PHE A 124 6.23 -8.05 5.07
C PHE A 124 7.13 -9.25 4.72
N GLY A 125 8.02 -9.14 3.73
CA GLY A 125 8.96 -10.20 3.36
C GLY A 125 9.85 -10.65 4.51
N PRO A 126 10.49 -9.73 5.25
CA PRO A 126 11.21 -10.06 6.49
C PRO A 126 10.30 -10.67 7.56
N PHE A 127 9.01 -10.32 7.56
CA PHE A 127 8.00 -10.87 8.47
C PHE A 127 7.60 -12.32 8.11
N LEU A 128 7.72 -12.68 6.83
CA LEU A 128 7.49 -14.01 6.26
C LEU A 128 8.75 -14.89 6.30
N MET A 129 9.93 -14.30 6.42
CA MET A 129 11.17 -15.02 6.69
C MET A 129 11.17 -15.47 8.15
N VAL A 130 10.74 -16.71 8.37
CA VAL A 130 10.85 -17.36 9.67
C VAL A 130 12.31 -17.60 9.95
N ASP A 131 12.90 -16.78 10.82
CA ASP A 131 14.23 -17.05 11.35
C ASP A 131 14.16 -18.33 12.20
N PRO A 132 14.83 -19.43 11.80
CA PRO A 132 14.76 -20.70 12.51
C PRO A 132 15.37 -20.63 13.91
N THR A 133 16.11 -19.56 14.23
CA THR A 133 16.82 -19.38 15.50
C THR A 133 16.13 -18.41 16.47
N ALA A 134 15.09 -17.68 16.03
CA ALA A 134 14.40 -16.71 16.86
C ALA A 134 13.50 -17.39 17.91
N ILE A 135 13.78 -17.16 19.19
CA ILE A 135 13.03 -17.69 20.32
C ILE A 135 11.99 -16.65 20.77
N GLY A 136 10.70 -16.94 20.59
CA GLY A 136 9.61 -16.10 21.04
C GLY A 136 8.23 -16.61 20.60
N PHE A 137 7.17 -16.25 21.35
CA PHE A 137 5.79 -16.66 21.04
C PHE A 137 5.38 -16.26 19.62
N TRP A 138 5.62 -15.00 19.24
CA TRP A 138 5.28 -14.51 17.90
C TRP A 138 6.09 -15.20 16.78
N ALA A 139 7.36 -15.51 17.02
CA ALA A 139 8.19 -16.25 16.05
C ALA A 139 7.69 -17.70 15.88
N THR A 140 7.27 -18.33 16.98
CA THR A 140 6.73 -19.70 16.98
C THR A 140 5.37 -19.76 16.30
N THR A 141 4.47 -18.81 16.58
CA THR A 141 3.15 -18.70 15.95
C THR A 141 3.28 -18.45 14.44
N LYS A 142 4.18 -17.55 14.01
CA LYS A 142 4.49 -17.34 12.59
C LYS A 142 5.01 -18.62 11.94
N ARG A 143 5.96 -19.31 12.58
CA ARG A 143 6.50 -20.59 12.07
C ARG A 143 5.42 -21.64 11.91
N LEU A 144 4.46 -21.70 12.84
CA LEU A 144 3.38 -22.67 12.80
C LEU A 144 2.43 -22.38 11.63
N ILE A 145 1.95 -21.14 11.51
CA ILE A 145 0.97 -20.71 10.51
C ILE A 145 1.56 -20.73 9.09
N PHE A 146 2.81 -20.31 8.93
CA PHE A 146 3.49 -20.30 7.64
C PHE A 146 4.29 -21.59 7.37
N SER A 147 4.10 -22.66 8.16
CA SER A 147 4.74 -23.94 7.86
C SER A 147 4.12 -24.57 6.60
N ARG A 148 4.96 -25.20 5.76
CA ARG A 148 4.52 -25.95 4.57
C ARG A 148 3.43 -26.98 4.91
N HIS A 149 3.52 -27.60 6.09
CA HIS A 149 2.57 -28.61 6.55
C HIS A 149 1.21 -28.00 6.94
N PHE A 150 1.20 -26.86 7.63
CA PHE A 150 -0.05 -26.20 8.03
C PHE A 150 -0.78 -25.59 6.84
N LEU A 151 -0.06 -24.92 5.94
CA LEU A 151 -0.63 -24.41 4.68
C LEU A 151 -1.19 -25.56 3.82
N GLY A 152 -0.47 -26.69 3.73
CA GLY A 152 -0.97 -27.89 3.03
C GLY A 152 -2.26 -28.44 3.64
N MET A 153 -2.35 -28.50 4.98
CA MET A 153 -3.57 -28.90 5.67
C MET A 153 -4.75 -27.96 5.39
N ILE A 154 -4.54 -26.64 5.42
CA ILE A 154 -5.60 -25.66 5.10
C ILE A 154 -6.09 -25.86 3.67
N VAL A 155 -5.19 -26.02 2.70
CA VAL A 155 -5.55 -26.24 1.30
C VAL A 155 -6.37 -27.52 1.14
N LEU A 156 -5.94 -28.63 1.76
CA LEU A 156 -6.70 -29.88 1.74
C LEU A 156 -8.07 -29.73 2.39
N PHE A 157 -8.17 -28.96 3.47
CA PHE A 157 -9.43 -28.68 4.13
C PHE A 157 -10.39 -27.89 3.22
N PHE A 158 -9.90 -26.87 2.50
CA PHE A 158 -10.69 -26.14 1.52
C PHE A 158 -11.18 -27.03 0.39
N ILE A 159 -10.30 -27.87 -0.18
CA ILE A 159 -10.66 -28.81 -1.24
C ILE A 159 -11.75 -29.78 -0.74
N GLY A 160 -11.61 -30.32 0.47
CA GLY A 160 -12.60 -31.19 1.08
C GLY A 160 -13.94 -30.49 1.29
N ALA A 161 -13.93 -29.28 1.85
CA ALA A 161 -15.13 -28.48 2.08
C ALA A 161 -15.87 -28.16 0.76
N TYR A 162 -15.15 -27.74 -0.28
CA TYR A 162 -15.72 -27.49 -1.60
C TYR A 162 -16.28 -28.77 -2.24
N THR A 163 -15.58 -29.89 -2.09
CA THR A 163 -16.04 -31.19 -2.62
C THR A 163 -17.36 -31.61 -1.96
N ILE A 164 -17.48 -31.47 -0.64
CA ILE A 164 -18.71 -31.79 0.11
C ILE A 164 -19.84 -30.85 -0.31
N SER A 165 -19.56 -29.54 -0.44
CA SER A 165 -20.55 -28.55 -0.89
C SER A 165 -21.08 -28.87 -2.29
N PHE A 166 -20.18 -29.24 -3.22
CA PHE A 166 -20.56 -29.60 -4.58
C PHE A 166 -21.39 -30.88 -4.64
N LEU A 167 -21.06 -31.88 -3.81
CA LEU A 167 -21.87 -33.09 -3.67
C LEU A 167 -23.24 -32.83 -3.04
N ALA A 168 -23.35 -31.84 -2.16
CA ALA A 168 -24.61 -31.46 -1.52
C ALA A 168 -25.57 -30.74 -2.49
N GLU A 169 -25.05 -29.94 -3.43
CA GLU A 169 -25.84 -29.24 -4.46
C GLU A 169 -26.25 -30.14 -5.64
N SER A 170 -25.59 -31.29 -5.83
CA SER A 170 -25.87 -32.23 -6.92
C SER A 170 -27.03 -33.21 -6.62
N LYS A 171 -27.83 -32.96 -5.58
CA LYS A 171 -29.06 -33.70 -5.25
C LYS A 171 -30.28 -32.80 -5.34
#